data_AF-A0A524IEJ1-F1
#
_entry.id   AF-A0A524IEJ1-F1
#
_cell.length_a   1.000
_cell.length_b   1.000
_cell.length_c   1.000
_cell.angle_alpha   90.00
_cell.angle_beta   90.00
_cell.angle_gamma   90.00
#
_symmetry.space_group_name_H-M   'P 1'
#
loop_
_entity.id
_entity.type
_entity.pdbx_description
1 polymer ?
#
loop_
_entity_poly.entity_id
_entity_poly.type
_entity_poly.pdbx_seq_one_letter_code
_entity_poly.pdbx_strand_id
1 'polypeptide(L)'
;MASLVDELLMHWNYLDNKAWNHKSLWQQTAEYVDPIRTNIVQTMTQGAKQTTQIFDSTGIDALEKMISAVAEALFPPIWFRLRKRGLTNPSAETEFWLEDSRDRMLNNYMQSNFRKARRQMLRSILTFGCGSFFVEERRPRHGEKIPKGVQRV
;
A
#
# COMPACT_ATOMS: atom_id res chain seq x y z
N MET A 1 -20.97 -27.04 -14.97
CA MET A 1 -19.83 -26.80 -14.08
C MET A 1 -19.82 -25.31 -13.78
N ALA A 2 -19.92 -24.90 -12.51
CA ALA A 2 -19.80 -23.49 -12.16
C ALA A 2 -18.45 -22.97 -12.67
N SER A 3 -18.43 -21.78 -13.26
CA SER A 3 -17.18 -21.21 -13.72
C SER A 3 -16.35 -20.82 -12.50
N LEU A 4 -15.02 -20.84 -12.59
CA LEU A 4 -14.12 -20.38 -11.52
C LEU A 4 -14.48 -18.98 -11.02
N VAL A 5 -15.02 -18.13 -11.91
CA VAL A 5 -15.49 -16.79 -11.58
C VAL A 5 -16.66 -16.85 -10.60
N ASP A 6 -17.62 -17.74 -10.81
CA ASP A 6 -18.78 -17.89 -9.93
C ASP A 6 -18.35 -18.33 -8.53
N GLU A 7 -17.39 -19.26 -8.44
CA GLU A 7 -16.83 -19.70 -7.16
C GLU A 7 -16.11 -18.57 -6.41
N LEU A 8 -15.30 -17.78 -7.12
CA LEU A 8 -14.60 -16.62 -6.55
C LEU A 8 -15.59 -15.55 -6.07
N LEU A 9 -16.66 -15.29 -6.83
CA LEU A 9 -17.70 -14.34 -6.44
C LEU A 9 -18.46 -14.82 -5.20
N MET A 10 -18.81 -16.11 -5.13
CA MET A 10 -19.45 -16.69 -3.94
C MET A 10 -18.55 -16.56 -2.72
N HIS A 11 -17.25 -16.87 -2.86
CA HIS A 11 -16.31 -16.76 -1.76
C HIS A 11 -16.10 -15.30 -1.33
N TRP A 12 -15.99 -14.37 -2.28
CA TRP A 12 -15.88 -12.94 -1.98
C TRP A 12 -17.10 -12.44 -1.20
N ASN A 13 -18.33 -12.75 -1.65
CA ASN A 13 -19.56 -12.36 -0.96
C ASN A 13 -19.62 -12.91 0.49
N TYR A 14 -19.17 -14.15 0.69
CA TYR A 14 -19.09 -14.74 2.03
C TYR A 14 -18.13 -13.96 2.95
N LEU A 15 -16.93 -13.63 2.46
CA LEU A 15 -15.95 -12.86 3.22
C LEU A 15 -16.41 -11.42 3.46
N ASP A 16 -17.05 -10.79 2.47
CA ASP A 16 -17.54 -9.42 2.55
C ASP A 16 -18.61 -9.26 3.64
N ASN A 17 -19.55 -10.22 3.69
CA ASN A 17 -20.57 -10.28 4.75
C ASN A 17 -19.94 -10.44 6.14
N LYS A 18 -18.88 -11.27 6.26
CA LYS A 18 -18.16 -11.44 7.53
C LYS A 18 -17.42 -10.16 7.95
N ALA A 19 -16.98 -9.35 6.99
CA ALA A 19 -16.29 -8.09 7.23
C ALA A 19 -17.23 -6.94 7.65
N TRP A 20 -18.55 -7.12 7.59
CA TRP A 20 -19.53 -6.05 7.82
C TRP A 20 -19.34 -5.30 9.16
N ASN A 21 -19.09 -6.03 10.25
CA ASN A 21 -18.83 -5.44 11.56
C ASN A 21 -17.62 -4.48 11.54
N HIS A 22 -16.58 -4.81 10.77
CA HIS A 22 -15.41 -3.97 10.60
C HIS A 22 -15.72 -2.75 9.73
N LYS A 23 -16.51 -2.92 8.66
CA LYS A 23 -16.92 -1.81 7.79
C LYS A 23 -17.68 -0.71 8.53
N SER A 24 -18.55 -1.08 9.47
CA SER A 24 -19.24 -0.10 10.32
C SER A 24 -18.27 0.68 11.20
N LEU A 25 -17.27 0.03 11.78
CA LEU A 25 -16.23 0.71 12.56
C LEU A 25 -15.38 1.63 11.67
N TRP A 26 -14.98 1.15 10.49
CA TRP A 26 -14.21 1.94 9.52
C TRP A 26 -14.96 3.19 9.07
N GLN A 27 -16.28 3.09 8.84
CA GLN A 27 -17.14 4.23 8.54
C GLN A 27 -17.06 5.29 9.64
N GLN A 28 -17.26 4.89 10.90
CA GLN A 28 -17.20 5.79 12.04
C GLN A 28 -15.81 6.45 12.15
N THR A 29 -14.73 5.68 12.01
CA THR A 29 -13.38 6.25 12.08
C THR A 29 -13.12 7.24 10.94
N ALA A 30 -13.50 6.90 9.70
CA ALA A 30 -13.34 7.79 8.55
C ALA A 30 -14.08 9.12 8.73
N GLU A 31 -15.29 9.11 9.30
CA GLU A 31 -16.08 10.31 9.55
C GLU A 31 -15.38 11.31 10.48
N TYR A 32 -14.54 10.85 11.40
CA TYR A 32 -13.81 11.69 12.36
C TYR A 32 -12.38 12.05 11.94
N VAL A 33 -11.68 11.20 11.17
CA VAL A 33 -10.24 11.43 10.86
C VAL A 33 -9.88 11.44 9.38
N ASP A 34 -10.71 10.92 8.49
CA ASP A 34 -10.42 10.83 7.05
C ASP A 34 -11.69 11.04 6.19
N PRO A 35 -12.26 12.26 6.18
CA PRO A 35 -13.60 12.52 5.62
C PRO A 35 -13.72 12.19 4.12
N ILE A 36 -12.60 12.21 3.39
CA ILE A 36 -12.53 11.89 1.96
C ILE A 36 -12.85 10.41 1.71
N ARG A 37 -12.62 9.53 2.70
CA ARG A 37 -12.79 8.07 2.59
C ARG A 37 -14.01 7.55 3.34
N THR A 38 -15.03 8.38 3.53
CA THR A 38 -16.27 8.05 4.24
C THR A 38 -17.27 7.21 3.45
N ASN A 39 -17.02 6.92 2.17
CA ASN A 39 -17.91 6.10 1.36
C ASN A 39 -17.61 4.60 1.54
N ILE A 40 -17.87 4.05 2.74
CA ILE A 40 -17.60 2.63 3.07
C ILE A 40 -18.91 1.85 3.20
N VAL A 41 -19.75 2.26 4.15
CA VAL A 41 -21.09 1.69 4.38
C VAL A 41 -22.15 2.64 3.84
N GLN A 42 -21.97 3.94 4.05
CA GLN A 42 -22.90 4.96 3.62
C GLN A 42 -22.53 5.43 2.20
N THR A 43 -23.43 5.22 1.24
CA THR A 43 -23.26 5.77 -0.10
C THR A 43 -23.70 7.23 -0.13
N MET A 44 -22.73 8.14 -0.13
CA MET A 44 -22.98 9.58 -0.23
C MET A 44 -23.26 9.97 -1.69
N THR A 45 -24.24 10.85 -1.89
CA THR A 45 -24.50 11.46 -3.19
C THR A 45 -23.28 12.26 -3.64
N GLN A 46 -22.97 12.24 -4.94
CA GLN A 46 -21.84 13.01 -5.48
C GLN A 46 -22.02 14.50 -5.17
N GLY A 47 -21.01 15.12 -4.54
CA GLY A 47 -21.06 16.52 -4.12
C GLY A 47 -21.68 16.78 -2.74
N ALA A 48 -22.13 15.73 -2.03
CA ALA A 48 -22.58 15.87 -0.64
C ALA A 48 -21.42 16.26 0.30
N LYS A 49 -21.74 17.01 1.35
CA LYS A 49 -20.76 17.42 2.36
C LYS A 49 -20.24 16.20 3.14
N GLN A 50 -18.93 15.98 3.10
CA GLN A 50 -18.26 14.86 3.78
C GLN A 50 -17.72 15.19 5.18
N THR A 51 -17.74 16.47 5.57
CA THR A 51 -17.18 16.97 6.84
C THR A 51 -18.26 17.25 7.89
N THR A 52 -19.35 16.48 7.89
CA THR A 52 -20.47 16.68 8.84
C THR A 52 -20.10 16.36 10.28
N GLN A 53 -19.24 15.35 10.50
CA GLN A 53 -18.80 14.90 11.83
C GLN A 53 -17.46 15.52 12.28
N ILE A 54 -16.90 16.41 11.47
CA ILE A 54 -15.63 17.09 11.78
C ILE A 54 -15.93 18.40 12.51
N PHE A 55 -15.69 18.42 13.82
CA PHE A 55 -15.87 19.61 14.66
C PHE A 55 -14.61 20.47 14.76
N ASP A 56 -13.43 19.84 14.67
CA ASP A 56 -12.12 20.50 14.65
C ASP A 56 -11.12 19.73 13.75
N SER A 57 -9.92 20.27 13.54
CA SER A 57 -8.88 19.62 12.72
C SER A 57 -8.03 18.62 13.49
N THR A 58 -8.21 18.46 14.81
CA THR A 58 -7.27 17.75 15.68
C THR A 58 -7.05 16.30 15.24
N GLY A 59 -8.13 15.58 14.93
CA GLY A 59 -8.06 14.18 14.48
C GLY A 59 -7.34 14.02 13.14
N ILE A 60 -7.63 14.91 12.18
CA ILE A 60 -7.03 14.90 10.84
C ILE A 60 -5.53 15.24 10.95
N ASP A 61 -5.18 16.28 11.70
CA ASP A 61 -3.80 16.72 11.90
C ASP A 61 -2.97 15.65 12.63
N ALA A 62 -3.55 14.98 13.63
CA ALA A 62 -2.89 13.87 14.33
C ALA A 62 -2.61 12.70 13.40
N LEU A 63 -3.57 12.34 12.54
CA LEU A 63 -3.40 11.27 11.55
C LEU A 63 -2.28 11.61 10.55
N GLU A 64 -2.24 12.82 10.02
CA GLU A 64 -1.18 13.24 9.07
C GLU A 64 0.21 13.24 9.69
N LYS A 65 0.32 13.72 10.95
CA LYS A 65 1.57 13.67 11.71
C LYS A 65 2.01 12.23 11.94
N MET A 66 1.08 11.35 12.31
CA MET A 66 1.37 9.93 12.52
C MET A 66 1.82 9.24 11.22
N ILE A 67 1.13 9.48 10.11
CA ILE A 67 1.51 8.94 8.79
C ILE A 67 2.92 9.39 8.42
N SER A 68 3.24 10.67 8.63
CA SER A 68 4.56 11.23 8.32
C SER A 68 5.65 10.60 9.19
N ALA A 69 5.43 10.53 10.51
CA ALA A 69 6.36 9.92 11.45
C ALA A 69 6.63 8.44 11.14
N VAL A 70 5.58 7.66 10.86
CA VAL A 70 5.72 6.23 10.50
C VAL A 70 6.41 6.07 9.15
N ALA A 71 6.06 6.91 8.17
CA ALA A 71 6.69 6.85 6.85
C ALA A 71 8.19 7.18 6.91
N GLU A 72 8.58 8.12 7.76
CA GLU A 72 9.99 8.49 7.97
C GLU A 72 10.75 7.42 8.75
N ALA A 73 10.15 6.86 9.80
CA ALA A 73 10.79 5.85 10.64
C ALA A 73 11.01 4.53 9.88
N LEU A 74 10.01 4.06 9.11
CA LEU A 74 10.09 2.77 8.41
C LEU A 74 10.73 2.89 7.03
N PHE A 75 10.63 4.06 6.39
CA PHE A 75 11.06 4.22 5.01
C PHE A 75 11.90 5.48 4.75
N PRO A 76 13.06 5.60 5.43
CA PRO A 76 14.07 6.58 5.04
C PRO A 76 14.56 6.33 3.59
N PRO A 77 15.35 7.25 2.99
CA PRO A 77 15.86 7.10 1.63
C PRO A 77 16.51 5.74 1.35
N ILE A 78 17.26 5.21 2.32
CA ILE A 78 17.81 3.85 2.32
C ILE A 78 17.14 3.09 3.47
N TRP A 79 16.13 2.28 3.15
CA TRP A 79 15.31 1.58 4.13
C TRP A 79 15.52 0.06 4.18
N PHE A 80 16.38 -0.48 3.30
CA PHE A 80 16.78 -1.88 3.34
C PHE A 80 18.24 -2.06 2.91
N ARG A 81 18.83 -3.17 3.36
CA ARG A 81 20.17 -3.61 2.95
C ARG A 81 20.12 -5.08 2.57
N LEU A 82 20.89 -5.45 1.56
CA LEU A 82 21.03 -6.84 1.16
C LEU A 82 22.22 -7.46 1.89
N ARG A 83 22.04 -8.66 2.42
CA ARG A 83 23.11 -9.46 3.03
C ARG A 83 22.95 -10.91 2.62
N LYS A 84 24.07 -11.56 2.30
CA LYS A 84 24.07 -13.01 2.06
C LYS A 84 23.96 -13.75 3.40
N ARG A 85 22.94 -14.60 3.53
CA ARG A 85 22.77 -15.46 4.70
C ARG A 85 23.95 -16.44 4.81
N GLY A 86 24.52 -16.58 6.01
CA GLY A 86 25.60 -17.54 6.28
C GLY A 86 27.01 -17.07 5.90
N LEU A 87 27.20 -15.85 5.40
CA LEU A 87 28.53 -15.24 5.31
C LEU A 87 28.73 -14.20 6.41
N THR A 88 29.68 -14.48 7.30
CA THR A 88 30.08 -13.58 8.39
C THR A 88 31.02 -12.48 7.89
N ASN A 89 31.86 -12.78 6.90
CA ASN A 89 32.80 -11.83 6.29
C ASN A 89 32.80 -12.01 4.75
N PRO A 90 31.89 -11.35 4.02
CA PRO A 90 31.89 -11.40 2.55
C PRO A 90 33.16 -10.75 1.98
N SER A 91 33.60 -11.21 0.81
CA SER A 91 34.63 -10.49 0.07
C SER A 91 34.14 -9.08 -0.29
N ALA A 92 35.05 -8.12 -0.40
CA ALA A 92 34.72 -6.75 -0.80
C ALA A 92 33.92 -6.68 -2.11
N GLU A 93 34.23 -7.58 -3.05
CA GLU A 93 33.49 -7.71 -4.31
C GLU A 93 32.03 -8.13 -4.10
N THR A 94 31.78 -9.08 -3.20
CA THR A 94 30.41 -9.52 -2.88
C THR A 94 29.61 -8.39 -2.25
N GLU A 95 30.22 -7.65 -1.32
CA GLU A 95 29.57 -6.52 -0.66
C GLU A 95 29.25 -5.40 -1.66
N PHE A 96 30.20 -5.05 -2.52
CA PHE A 96 29.99 -4.07 -3.59
C PHE A 96 28.84 -4.47 -4.52
N TRP A 97 28.77 -5.74 -4.93
CA TRP A 97 27.69 -6.22 -5.79
C TRP A 97 26.31 -6.16 -5.11
N LEU A 98 26.25 -6.45 -3.79
CA LEU A 98 25.02 -6.33 -3.01
C LEU A 98 24.58 -4.88 -2.84
N GLU A 99 25.53 -3.95 -2.69
CA GLU A 99 25.23 -2.52 -2.60
C GLU A 99 24.75 -1.95 -3.95
N ASP A 100 25.41 -2.28 -5.06
CA ASP A 100 24.96 -1.91 -6.40
C ASP A 100 23.56 -2.48 -6.70
N SER A 101 23.31 -3.74 -6.33
CA SER A 101 21.98 -4.36 -6.48
C SER A 101 20.91 -3.65 -5.64
N ARG A 102 21.23 -3.30 -4.39
CA ARG A 102 20.34 -2.50 -3.51
C ARG A 102 20.02 -1.15 -4.16
N ASP A 103 21.02 -0.46 -4.69
CA ASP A 103 20.87 0.89 -5.25
C ASP A 103 20.03 0.85 -6.52
N ARG A 104 20.20 -0.17 -7.36
CA ARG A 104 19.30 -0.42 -8.50
C ARG A 104 17.86 -0.63 -8.06
N MET A 105 17.62 -1.42 -7.01
CA MET A 105 16.27 -1.63 -6.47
C MET A 105 15.67 -0.33 -5.91
N LEU A 106 16.42 0.44 -5.12
CA LEU A 106 16.00 1.72 -4.57
C LEU A 106 15.66 2.73 -5.68
N ASN A 107 16.47 2.80 -6.73
CA ASN A 107 16.22 3.64 -7.90
C ASN A 107 14.91 3.26 -8.61
N ASN A 108 14.63 1.97 -8.78
CA ASN A 108 13.36 1.53 -9.36
C ASN A 108 12.15 1.93 -8.49
N TYR A 109 12.26 1.80 -7.16
CA TYR A 109 11.21 2.27 -6.26
C TYR A 109 10.99 3.79 -6.36
N MET A 110 12.05 4.58 -6.47
CA MET A 110 11.96 6.04 -6.63
C MET A 110 11.34 6.46 -7.96
N GLN A 111 11.60 5.74 -9.04
CA GLN A 111 11.01 6.00 -10.37
C GLN A 111 9.54 5.56 -10.48
N SER A 112 9.11 4.62 -9.61
CA SER A 112 7.74 4.13 -9.56
C SER A 112 6.84 5.00 -8.68
N ASN A 113 5.52 4.77 -8.75
CA ASN A 113 4.55 5.43 -7.86
C ASN A 113 4.54 4.85 -6.43
N PHE A 114 5.54 4.04 -6.06
CA PHE A 114 5.60 3.33 -4.78
C PHE A 114 5.52 4.28 -3.58
N ARG A 115 6.18 5.44 -3.63
CA ARG A 115 6.18 6.41 -2.52
C ARG A 115 4.77 6.92 -2.19
N LYS A 116 3.96 7.20 -3.22
CA LYS A 116 2.57 7.63 -3.08
C LYS A 116 1.69 6.46 -2.63
N ALA A 117 1.80 5.31 -3.28
CA ALA A 117 1.02 4.11 -2.97
C ALA A 117 1.22 3.68 -1.51
N ARG A 118 2.47 3.64 -1.05
CA ARG A 118 2.85 3.33 0.33
C ARG A 118 2.24 4.31 1.34
N ARG A 119 2.29 5.62 1.06
CA ARG A 119 1.69 6.63 1.96
C ARG A 119 0.17 6.44 2.07
N GLN A 120 -0.50 6.13 0.96
CA GLN A 120 -1.93 5.84 0.95
C GLN A 120 -2.26 4.55 1.71
N MET A 121 -1.39 3.52 1.61
CA MET A 121 -1.48 2.29 2.40
C MET A 121 -1.29 2.55 3.89
N LEU A 122 -0.27 3.32 4.28
CA LEU A 122 -0.02 3.67 5.68
C LEU A 122 -1.23 4.42 6.27
N ARG A 123 -1.84 5.34 5.52
CA ARG A 123 -3.11 5.95 5.92
C ARG A 123 -4.19 4.90 6.19
N SER A 124 -4.41 3.96 5.26
CA SER A 124 -5.42 2.92 5.45
C SER A 124 -5.13 2.03 6.67
N ILE A 125 -3.87 1.65 6.90
CA ILE A 125 -3.49 0.86 8.07
C ILE A 125 -3.72 1.63 9.36
N LEU A 126 -3.35 2.91 9.41
CA LEU A 126 -3.49 3.74 10.62
C LEU A 126 -4.94 4.12 10.91
N THR A 127 -5.76 4.31 9.87
CA THR A 127 -7.18 4.67 10.04
C THR A 127 -8.08 3.44 10.25
N PHE A 128 -7.83 2.33 9.55
CA PHE A 128 -8.72 1.16 9.52
C PHE A 128 -8.14 -0.10 10.16
N GLY A 129 -6.86 -0.09 10.52
CA GLY A 129 -6.14 -1.28 11.01
C GLY A 129 -5.71 -2.26 9.91
N CYS A 130 -6.08 -2.00 8.65
CA CYS A 130 -5.76 -2.87 7.53
C CYS A 130 -5.42 -2.07 6.27
N GLY A 131 -4.57 -2.65 5.43
CA GLY A 131 -4.23 -2.09 4.12
C GLY A 131 -3.71 -3.18 3.21
N SER A 132 -3.97 -3.01 1.91
CA SER A 132 -3.45 -3.89 0.87
C SER A 132 -2.82 -3.04 -0.22
N PHE A 133 -1.76 -3.55 -0.82
CA PHE A 133 -1.14 -2.97 -2.00
C PHE A 133 -0.78 -4.11 -2.95
N PHE A 134 -0.96 -3.84 -4.24
CA PHE A 134 -0.64 -4.79 -5.30
C PHE A 134 0.54 -4.25 -6.10
N VAL A 135 1.55 -5.10 -6.31
CA VAL A 135 2.74 -4.76 -7.11
C VAL A 135 2.73 -5.64 -8.34
N GLU A 136 2.54 -5.01 -9.50
CA GLU A 136 2.64 -5.69 -10.80
C GLU A 136 4.08 -5.68 -11.30
N GLU A 137 4.35 -6.61 -12.22
CA GLU A 137 5.55 -6.54 -13.04
C GLU A 137 5.59 -5.23 -13.84
N ARG A 138 6.78 -4.66 -13.98
CA ARG A 138 6.97 -3.47 -14.81
C ARG A 138 6.58 -3.80 -16.25
N ARG A 139 5.52 -3.15 -16.75
CA ARG A 139 5.19 -3.22 -18.17
C ARG A 139 6.33 -2.59 -18.99
N PRO A 140 6.76 -3.23 -20.08
CA PRO A 140 7.76 -2.62 -20.97
C PRO A 140 7.18 -1.32 -21.54
N ARG A 141 7.99 -0.26 -21.61
CA ARG A 141 7.58 0.94 -22.34
C ARG A 141 7.39 0.59 -23.82
N HIS A 142 6.53 1.34 -24.50
CA HIS A 142 6.32 1.16 -25.93
C HIS A 142 7.68 1.23 -26.68
N GLY A 143 8.09 0.13 -27.32
CA GLY A 143 9.40 0.00 -28.00
C GLY A 143 10.55 -0.58 -27.17
N GLU A 144 10.37 -0.86 -25.88
CA GLU A 144 11.39 -1.44 -25.00
C GLU A 144 11.39 -2.98 -25.15
N LYS A 145 12.51 -3.56 -25.57
CA LYS A 145 12.64 -5.02 -25.71
C LYS A 145 12.60 -5.66 -24.31
N ILE A 146 11.66 -6.60 -24.10
CA ILE A 146 11.60 -7.39 -22.89
C ILE A 146 12.86 -8.27 -22.82
N PRO A 147 13.63 -8.25 -21.71
CA PRO A 147 14.74 -9.19 -21.55
C PRO A 147 14.20 -10.62 -21.61
N LYS A 148 14.74 -11.42 -22.53
CA LYS A 148 14.32 -12.82 -22.74
C LYS A 148 14.57 -13.60 -21.44
N GLY A 149 13.50 -14.03 -20.77
CA GLY A 149 13.58 -14.84 -19.54
C GLY A 149 12.50 -14.56 -18.50
N VAL A 150 11.80 -13.42 -18.57
CA VAL A 150 10.66 -13.13 -17.68
C VAL A 150 9.38 -13.49 -18.44
N GLN A 151 8.94 -14.74 -18.30
CA GLN A 151 7.59 -15.12 -18.74
C GLN A 151 6.60 -14.42 -17.81
N ARG A 152 5.65 -13.68 -18.40
CA ARG A 152 4.52 -13.09 -17.66
C ARG A 152 3.75 -14.23 -17.01
N VAL A 153 3.61 -14.19 -15.69
CA VAL A 153 2.64 -15.01 -14.93
C VAL A 153 1.31 -14.29 -14.90
#